data_AF-A0A7S3HYU8-F1
#
_entry.id   AF-A0A7S3HYU8-F1
#
_cell.length_a   1.000
_cell.length_b   1.000
_cell.length_c   1.000
_cell.angle_alpha   90.00
_cell.angle_beta   90.00
_cell.angle_gamma   90.00
#
_symmetry.space_group_name_H-M   'P 1'
#
loop_
_entity.id
_entity.type
_entity.pdbx_description
1 polymer ?
#
loop_
_entity_poly.entity_id
_entity_poly.type
_entity_poly.pdbx_seq_one_letter_code
_entity_poly.pdbx_strand_id
1 'polypeptide(L)'
;MGMLSYASTQNILAEYEENNLRFYTDNQEDKLVMRNTESNQLLENMRYTVEKLRNPFTDLYHWIKGEIYDLNAFSVAIKERATVQQNIKDIKKKIETTKSDIDSVSQGKKTMGTLFKNTGDVGSMQNSLEAKQRDLEAQIKLLDVMSLYLSRKVLPLLKKEKLALYSRVLQQFHVVEINNAHQQATFWSSLMKEPIVQNASRSEI
;
A
#
# COMPACT_ATOMS: atom_id res chain seq x y z
N MET A 1 1.65 15.51 -7.72
CA MET A 1 1.37 16.96 -7.82
C MET A 1 2.62 17.83 -7.60
N GLY A 2 3.62 17.44 -6.80
CA GLY A 2 4.80 18.29 -6.52
C GLY A 2 5.83 18.46 -7.66
N MET A 3 6.19 17.40 -8.40
CA MET A 3 7.25 17.49 -9.43
C MET A 3 6.85 18.35 -10.65
N LEU A 4 5.58 18.29 -11.04
CA LEU A 4 5.01 19.17 -12.08
C LEU A 4 5.05 20.65 -11.67
N SER A 5 5.10 20.95 -10.37
CA SER A 5 5.15 22.33 -9.88
C SER A 5 6.52 22.97 -10.12
N TYR A 6 7.62 22.25 -9.91
CA TYR A 6 8.96 22.85 -9.98
C TYR A 6 9.41 23.16 -11.41
N ALA A 7 9.20 22.22 -12.33
CA ALA A 7 9.44 22.44 -13.75
C ALA A 7 8.50 23.52 -14.33
N SER A 8 7.26 23.59 -13.84
CA SER A 8 6.32 24.65 -14.20
C SER A 8 6.81 26.03 -13.76
N THR A 9 7.26 26.17 -12.50
CA THR A 9 7.79 27.45 -12.00
C THR A 9 9.03 27.91 -12.77
N GLN A 10 9.92 26.99 -13.15
CA GLN A 10 11.07 27.29 -14.00
C GLN A 10 10.64 27.89 -15.36
N ASN A 11 9.70 27.22 -16.04
CA ASN A 11 9.22 27.67 -17.34
C ASN A 11 8.50 29.01 -17.24
N ILE A 12 7.70 29.21 -16.18
CA ILE A 12 7.02 30.49 -15.91
C ILE A 12 8.03 31.62 -15.74
N LEU A 13 9.12 31.42 -14.99
CA LEU A 13 10.14 32.46 -14.80
C LEU A 13 10.87 32.80 -16.11
N ALA A 14 11.23 31.78 -16.89
CA ALA A 14 11.90 31.97 -18.18
C ALA A 14 10.98 32.65 -19.22
N GLU A 15 9.70 32.23 -19.28
CA GLU A 15 8.69 32.83 -20.17
C GLU A 15 8.32 34.24 -19.72
N TYR A 16 8.25 34.50 -18.41
CA TYR A 16 8.00 35.84 -17.89
C TYR A 16 9.10 36.80 -18.31
N GLU A 17 10.36 36.36 -18.19
CA GLU A 17 11.50 37.16 -18.59
C GLU A 17 11.52 37.44 -20.11
N GLU A 18 11.26 36.41 -20.92
CA GLU A 18 11.27 36.50 -22.38
C GLU A 18 10.12 37.33 -22.94
N ASN A 19 8.91 37.19 -22.40
CA ASN A 19 7.72 37.84 -22.95
C ASN A 19 7.46 39.23 -22.35
N ASN A 20 7.78 39.43 -21.05
CA ASN A 20 7.47 40.69 -20.38
C ASN A 20 8.73 41.54 -20.21
N LEU A 21 9.77 41.01 -19.58
CA LEU A 21 10.96 41.81 -19.24
C LEU A 21 11.72 42.28 -20.48
N ARG A 22 11.79 41.43 -21.51
CA ARG A 22 12.43 41.78 -22.79
C ARG A 22 11.78 43.00 -23.47
N PHE A 23 10.45 43.12 -23.36
CA PHE A 23 9.72 44.27 -23.88
C PHE A 23 10.07 45.56 -23.12
N TYR A 24 10.15 45.51 -21.79
CA TYR A 24 10.48 46.68 -20.97
C TYR A 24 11.96 47.07 -20.97
N THR A 25 12.82 46.18 -21.44
CA THR A 25 14.27 46.42 -21.55
C THR A 25 14.68 46.83 -22.96
N ASP A 26 13.73 47.16 -23.85
CA ASP A 26 14.00 47.50 -25.25
C ASP A 26 14.84 46.43 -25.97
N ASN A 27 14.61 45.15 -25.67
CA ASN A 27 15.39 43.99 -26.15
C ASN A 27 16.88 43.97 -25.73
N GLN A 28 17.25 44.66 -24.65
CA GLN A 28 18.61 44.61 -24.10
C GLN A 28 18.82 43.32 -23.28
N GLU A 29 19.57 42.37 -23.86
CA GLU A 29 19.81 41.04 -23.25
C GLU A 29 20.71 41.09 -22.00
N ASP A 30 21.54 42.13 -21.85
CA ASP A 30 22.39 42.41 -20.70
C ASP A 30 21.60 42.77 -19.43
N LYS A 31 20.33 43.17 -19.58
CA LYS A 31 19.43 43.50 -18.48
C LYS A 31 18.58 42.33 -18.00
N LEU A 32 18.67 41.19 -18.67
CA LEU A 32 17.97 39.96 -18.28
C LEU A 32 18.78 39.23 -17.19
N VAL A 33 18.09 38.50 -16.32
CA VAL A 33 18.68 37.75 -15.19
C VAL A 33 18.93 36.30 -15.57
N MET A 34 17.97 35.62 -16.20
CA MET A 34 18.08 34.19 -16.54
C MET A 34 18.65 33.95 -17.94
N ARG A 35 18.43 34.88 -18.88
CA ARG A 35 18.84 34.76 -20.30
C ARG A 35 19.97 35.69 -20.75
N ASN A 36 20.66 36.37 -19.83
CA ASN A 36 21.87 37.11 -20.20
C ASN A 36 22.98 36.13 -20.64
N THR A 37 23.69 36.48 -21.70
CA THR A 37 24.90 35.80 -22.21
C THR A 37 25.91 35.45 -21.11
N GLU A 38 26.05 36.27 -20.07
CA GLU A 38 26.94 36.04 -18.93
C GLU A 38 26.33 35.13 -17.84
N SER A 39 25.00 35.04 -17.76
CA SER A 39 24.26 34.30 -16.73
C SER A 39 23.65 32.97 -17.21
N ASN A 40 24.00 32.48 -18.40
CA ASN A 40 23.55 31.18 -18.92
C ASN A 40 23.78 30.01 -17.94
N GLN A 41 24.80 30.11 -17.09
CA GLN A 41 25.09 29.11 -16.06
C GLN A 41 23.97 29.01 -15.00
N LEU A 42 23.26 30.09 -14.72
CA LEU A 42 22.15 30.13 -13.77
C LEU A 42 20.94 29.34 -14.27
N LEU A 43 20.61 29.48 -15.56
CA LEU A 43 19.52 28.73 -16.20
C LEU A 43 19.82 27.23 -16.22
N GLU A 44 21.07 26.86 -16.53
CA GLU A 44 21.53 25.47 -16.48
C GLU A 44 21.55 24.92 -15.04
N ASN A 45 21.97 25.71 -14.06
CA ASN A 45 21.90 25.35 -12.65
C ASN A 45 20.44 25.16 -12.18
N MET A 46 19.51 25.98 -12.68
CA MET A 46 18.08 25.85 -12.40
C MET A 46 17.52 24.54 -12.96
N ARG A 47 17.81 24.25 -14.23
CA ARG A 47 17.42 22.99 -14.89
C ARG A 47 17.97 21.78 -14.15
N TYR A 48 19.25 21.80 -13.84
CA TYR A 48 19.92 20.76 -13.09
C TYR A 48 19.31 20.54 -11.70
N THR A 49 18.94 21.62 -11.01
CA THR A 49 18.27 21.53 -9.71
C THR A 49 16.92 20.85 -9.86
N VAL A 50 16.09 21.26 -10.83
CA VAL A 50 14.76 20.66 -11.07
C VAL A 50 14.85 19.18 -11.42
N GLU A 51 15.81 18.78 -12.26
CA GLU A 51 16.04 17.36 -12.62
C GLU A 51 16.47 16.51 -11.43
N LYS A 52 17.20 17.09 -10.47
CA LYS A 52 17.67 16.39 -9.27
C LYS A 52 16.64 16.32 -8.15
N LEU A 53 15.62 17.17 -8.15
CA LEU A 53 14.53 17.08 -7.18
C LEU A 53 13.80 15.74 -7.34
N ARG A 54 13.69 15.01 -6.25
CA ARG A 54 12.95 13.74 -6.23
C ARG A 54 11.59 13.96 -5.61
N ASN A 55 10.55 13.35 -6.17
CA ASN A 55 9.21 13.38 -5.58
C ASN A 55 9.06 12.26 -4.52
N PRO A 56 9.15 12.55 -3.22
CA PRO A 56 9.08 11.49 -2.20
C PRO A 56 7.69 10.85 -2.09
N PHE A 57 6.65 11.51 -2.62
CA PHE A 57 5.31 10.95 -2.65
C PHE A 57 5.17 9.77 -3.62
N THR A 58 6.06 9.66 -4.61
CA THR A 58 6.08 8.50 -5.52
C THR A 58 6.48 7.25 -4.74
N ASP A 59 7.51 7.33 -3.90
CA ASP A 59 7.97 6.20 -3.08
C ASP A 59 6.92 5.84 -2.01
N LEU A 60 6.32 6.86 -1.39
CA LEU A 60 5.23 6.68 -0.44
C LEU A 60 4.01 5.99 -1.09
N TYR A 61 3.65 6.37 -2.31
CA TYR A 61 2.56 5.74 -3.06
C TYR A 61 2.80 4.24 -3.29
N HIS A 62 3.99 3.87 -3.77
CA HIS A 62 4.33 2.46 -4.00
C HIS A 62 4.36 1.67 -2.69
N TRP A 63 4.83 2.29 -1.60
CA TRP A 63 4.79 1.67 -0.28
C TRP A 63 3.35 1.41 0.18
N ILE A 64 2.46 2.42 0.14
CA ILE A 64 1.04 2.27 0.51
C ILE A 64 0.38 1.16 -0.32
N LYS A 65 0.69 1.09 -1.62
CA LYS A 65 0.19 0.04 -2.50
C LYS A 65 0.65 -1.36 -2.04
N GLY A 66 1.91 -1.50 -1.63
CA GLY A 66 2.43 -2.72 -1.00
C GLY A 66 1.70 -3.10 0.29
N GLU A 67 1.44 -2.12 1.16
CA GLU A 67 0.69 -2.32 2.40
C GLU A 67 -0.73 -2.86 2.14
N ILE A 68 -1.40 -2.34 1.11
CA ILE A 68 -2.72 -2.83 0.70
C ILE A 68 -2.65 -4.31 0.28
N TYR A 69 -1.61 -4.72 -0.47
CA TYR A 69 -1.45 -6.11 -0.87
C TYR A 69 -1.24 -7.04 0.33
N ASP A 70 -0.41 -6.65 1.30
CA ASP A 70 -0.16 -7.46 2.49
C ASP A 70 -1.41 -7.60 3.36
N LEU A 71 -2.18 -6.51 3.54
CA LEU A 71 -3.46 -6.54 4.25
C LEU A 71 -4.49 -7.42 3.53
N ASN A 72 -4.54 -7.38 2.21
CA ASN A 72 -5.41 -8.24 1.42
C ASN A 72 -5.03 -9.71 1.57
N ALA A 73 -3.74 -10.05 1.50
CA ALA A 73 -3.26 -11.42 1.71
C ALA A 73 -3.63 -11.93 3.12
N PHE A 74 -3.44 -11.10 4.15
CA PHE A 74 -3.83 -11.45 5.52
C PHE A 74 -5.35 -11.61 5.67
N SER A 75 -6.14 -10.75 5.02
CA SER A 75 -7.59 -10.86 4.97
C SER A 75 -8.06 -12.18 4.34
N VAL A 76 -7.45 -12.58 3.22
CA VAL A 76 -7.74 -13.88 2.57
C VAL A 76 -7.43 -15.04 3.51
N ALA A 77 -6.29 -15.02 4.21
CA ALA A 77 -5.96 -16.08 5.17
C ALA A 77 -6.97 -16.19 6.33
N ILE A 78 -7.49 -15.06 6.83
CA ILE A 78 -8.55 -15.04 7.84
C ILE A 78 -9.86 -15.63 7.28
N LYS A 79 -10.21 -15.28 6.03
CA LYS A 79 -11.41 -15.83 5.36
C LYS A 79 -11.32 -17.34 5.21
N GLU A 80 -10.17 -17.88 4.76
CA GLU A 80 -9.97 -19.33 4.65
C GLU A 80 -10.10 -20.03 6.00
N ARG A 81 -9.55 -19.45 7.07
CA ARG A 81 -9.76 -19.95 8.43
C ARG A 81 -11.25 -19.98 8.80
N ALA A 82 -12.00 -18.94 8.45
CA ALA A 82 -13.44 -18.87 8.71
C ALA A 82 -14.22 -19.93 7.90
N THR A 83 -13.82 -20.21 6.67
CA THR A 83 -14.37 -21.29 5.84
C THR A 83 -14.18 -22.65 6.53
N VAL A 84 -12.98 -22.96 7.03
CA VAL A 84 -12.72 -24.20 7.80
C VAL A 84 -13.61 -24.28 9.04
N GLN A 85 -13.76 -23.16 9.76
CA GLN A 85 -14.64 -23.08 10.92
C GLN A 85 -16.12 -23.34 10.55
N GLN A 86 -16.57 -22.89 9.38
CA GLN A 86 -17.92 -23.17 8.89
C GLN A 86 -18.08 -24.64 8.51
N ASN A 87 -17.11 -25.23 7.81
CA ASN A 87 -17.11 -26.65 7.46
C ASN A 87 -17.25 -27.55 8.70
N ILE A 88 -16.57 -27.21 9.81
CA ILE A 88 -16.72 -27.91 11.09
C ILE A 88 -18.17 -27.90 11.57
N LYS A 89 -18.87 -26.77 11.50
CA LYS A 89 -20.28 -26.67 11.91
C LYS A 89 -21.17 -27.54 11.02
N ASP A 90 -20.93 -27.51 9.72
CA ASP A 90 -21.72 -28.26 8.75
C ASP A 90 -21.52 -29.78 8.91
N ILE A 91 -20.29 -30.23 9.17
CA ILE A 91 -20.00 -31.64 9.47
C ILE A 91 -20.65 -32.06 10.78
N LYS A 92 -20.59 -31.24 11.84
CA LYS A 92 -21.27 -31.52 13.12
C LYS A 92 -22.78 -31.72 12.93
N LYS A 93 -23.42 -30.81 12.20
CA LYS A 93 -24.86 -30.93 11.88
C LYS A 93 -25.16 -32.23 11.12
N LYS A 94 -24.33 -32.59 10.13
CA LYS A 94 -24.47 -33.84 9.37
C LYS A 94 -24.30 -35.08 10.26
N ILE A 95 -23.38 -35.04 11.23
CA ILE A 95 -23.18 -36.11 12.21
C ILE A 95 -24.43 -36.28 13.08
N GLU A 96 -24.97 -35.19 13.62
CA GLU A 96 -26.19 -35.19 14.44
C GLU A 96 -27.38 -35.78 13.68
N THR A 97 -27.62 -35.34 12.44
CA THR A 97 -28.67 -35.91 11.58
C THR A 97 -28.45 -37.40 11.32
N THR A 98 -27.21 -37.81 11.01
CA THR A 98 -26.91 -39.24 10.71
C THR A 98 -27.12 -40.11 11.95
N LYS A 99 -26.75 -39.64 13.15
CA LYS A 99 -27.02 -40.35 14.41
C LYS A 99 -28.52 -40.51 14.64
N SER A 100 -29.29 -39.42 14.50
CA SER A 100 -30.75 -39.46 14.68
C SER A 100 -31.44 -40.41 13.68
N ASP A 101 -30.96 -40.46 12.43
CA ASP A 101 -31.47 -41.40 11.43
C ASP A 101 -31.15 -42.86 11.81
N ILE A 102 -29.92 -43.14 12.28
CA ILE A 102 -29.52 -44.50 12.71
C ILE A 102 -30.42 -44.97 13.86
N ASP A 103 -30.67 -44.12 14.85
CA ASP A 103 -31.54 -44.44 15.97
C ASP A 103 -32.98 -44.69 15.51
N SER A 104 -33.47 -43.89 14.56
CA SER A 104 -34.81 -44.02 13.99
C SER A 104 -34.98 -45.34 13.21
N VAL A 105 -34.04 -45.67 12.32
CA VAL A 105 -34.06 -46.94 11.57
C VAL A 105 -33.94 -48.14 12.50
N SER A 106 -33.04 -48.07 13.49
CA SER A 106 -32.80 -49.18 14.44
C SER A 106 -34.02 -49.45 15.34
N GLN A 107 -34.81 -48.42 15.63
CA GLN A 107 -36.06 -48.54 16.40
C GLN A 107 -37.29 -48.84 15.52
N GLY A 108 -37.12 -49.02 14.20
CA GLY A 108 -38.23 -49.21 13.26
C GLY A 108 -39.12 -47.97 13.06
N LYS A 109 -38.66 -46.79 13.48
CA LYS A 109 -39.37 -45.51 13.31
C LYS A 109 -39.16 -44.98 11.89
N LYS A 110 -40.26 -44.76 11.17
CA LYS A 110 -40.25 -44.10 9.86
C LYS A 110 -40.34 -42.58 10.05
N THR A 111 -39.25 -41.89 9.80
CA THR A 111 -39.18 -40.42 9.67
C THR A 111 -39.04 -40.06 8.19
N MET A 112 -39.29 -38.79 7.84
CA MET A 112 -39.12 -38.30 6.45
C MET A 112 -37.74 -38.66 5.84
N GLY A 113 -36.68 -38.74 6.67
CA GLY A 113 -35.34 -39.14 6.26
C GLY A 113 -35.07 -40.65 6.19
N THR A 114 -35.93 -41.47 6.80
CA THR A 114 -35.80 -42.93 6.89
C THR A 114 -36.89 -43.69 6.15
N LEU A 115 -37.85 -43.01 5.51
CA LEU A 115 -38.96 -43.62 4.76
C LEU A 115 -38.52 -44.65 3.70
N PHE A 116 -37.31 -44.50 3.15
CA PHE A 116 -36.72 -45.40 2.15
C PHE A 116 -35.56 -46.24 2.69
N LYS A 117 -35.24 -46.15 3.98
CA LYS A 117 -34.10 -46.83 4.60
C LYS A 117 -34.59 -48.02 5.42
N ASN A 118 -33.91 -49.15 5.28
CA ASN A 118 -34.22 -50.39 5.99
C ASN A 118 -33.13 -50.71 7.03
N THR A 119 -33.40 -51.67 7.92
CA THR A 119 -32.43 -52.15 8.92
C THR A 119 -31.12 -52.67 8.32
N GLY A 120 -31.13 -53.12 7.06
CA GLY A 120 -29.91 -53.47 6.31
C GLY A 120 -28.99 -52.29 5.99
N ASP A 121 -29.51 -51.06 5.97
CA ASP A 121 -28.74 -49.86 5.63
C ASP A 121 -27.97 -49.29 6.83
N VAL A 122 -28.27 -49.74 8.05
CA VAL A 122 -27.69 -49.25 9.31
C VAL A 122 -26.15 -49.37 9.30
N GLY A 123 -25.61 -50.50 8.81
CA GLY A 123 -24.17 -50.70 8.72
C GLY A 123 -23.49 -49.68 7.78
N SER A 124 -24.11 -49.36 6.64
CA SER A 124 -23.59 -48.33 5.72
C SER A 124 -23.61 -46.94 6.34
N MET A 125 -24.64 -46.63 7.13
CA MET A 125 -24.77 -45.36 7.84
C MET A 125 -23.76 -45.23 8.98
N GLN A 126 -23.49 -46.31 9.71
CA GLN A 126 -22.44 -46.35 10.74
C GLN A 126 -21.06 -46.09 10.12
N ASN A 127 -20.74 -46.74 9.00
CA ASN A 127 -19.49 -46.49 8.28
C ASN A 127 -19.39 -45.02 7.81
N SER A 128 -20.48 -44.43 7.31
CA SER A 128 -20.49 -43.01 6.94
C SER A 128 -20.34 -42.09 8.16
N LEU A 129 -20.91 -42.46 9.31
CA LEU A 129 -20.81 -41.70 10.55
C LEU A 129 -19.37 -41.65 11.04
N GLU A 130 -18.68 -42.79 11.08
CA GLU A 130 -17.27 -42.90 11.46
C GLU A 130 -16.37 -42.08 10.52
N ALA A 131 -16.63 -42.14 9.20
CA ALA A 131 -15.92 -41.33 8.23
C ALA A 131 -16.07 -39.82 8.51
N LYS A 132 -17.30 -39.35 8.77
CA LYS A 132 -17.57 -37.94 9.11
C LYS A 132 -16.93 -37.53 10.44
N GLN A 133 -16.87 -38.42 11.43
CA GLN A 133 -16.23 -38.15 12.71
C GLN A 133 -14.72 -37.97 12.56
N ARG A 134 -14.06 -38.81 11.75
CA ARG A 134 -12.63 -38.64 11.43
C ARG A 134 -12.36 -37.34 10.69
N ASP A 135 -13.19 -36.99 9.71
CA ASP A 135 -13.08 -35.73 8.98
C ASP A 135 -13.28 -34.51 9.91
N LEU A 136 -14.27 -34.57 10.82
CA LEU A 136 -14.48 -33.54 11.83
C LEU A 136 -13.23 -33.31 12.69
N GLU A 137 -12.60 -34.40 13.17
CA GLU A 137 -11.39 -34.30 13.99
C GLU A 137 -10.22 -33.69 13.21
N ALA A 138 -10.06 -34.07 11.94
CA ALA A 138 -9.04 -33.50 11.07
C ALA A 138 -9.27 -31.99 10.83
N GLN A 139 -10.50 -31.58 10.56
CA GLN A 139 -10.85 -30.17 10.37
C GLN A 139 -10.64 -29.33 11.64
N ILE A 140 -10.95 -29.87 12.82
CA ILE A 140 -10.67 -29.21 14.11
C ILE A 140 -9.16 -28.98 14.27
N LYS A 141 -8.34 -30.01 14.04
CA LYS A 141 -6.87 -29.88 14.09
C LYS A 141 -6.35 -28.84 13.09
N LEU A 142 -6.90 -28.81 11.88
CA LEU A 142 -6.55 -27.81 10.88
C LEU A 142 -6.90 -26.39 11.35
N LEU A 143 -8.11 -26.18 11.89
CA LEU A 143 -8.53 -24.89 12.43
C LEU A 143 -7.60 -24.43 13.57
N ASP A 144 -7.20 -25.34 14.46
CA ASP A 144 -6.30 -25.04 15.57
C ASP A 144 -4.92 -24.62 15.07
N VAL A 145 -4.36 -25.36 14.10
CA VAL A 145 -3.07 -25.03 13.49
C VAL A 145 -3.16 -23.66 12.80
N MET A 146 -4.19 -23.40 12.00
CA MET A 146 -4.38 -22.09 11.34
C MET A 146 -4.50 -20.96 12.38
N SER A 147 -5.30 -21.17 13.43
CA SER A 147 -5.53 -20.18 14.49
C SER A 147 -4.24 -19.86 15.24
N LEU A 148 -3.50 -20.89 15.65
CA LEU A 148 -2.24 -20.74 16.37
C LEU A 148 -1.19 -20.06 15.50
N TYR A 149 -1.05 -20.49 14.25
CA TYR A 149 -0.05 -19.95 13.33
C TYR A 149 -0.33 -18.47 12.99
N LEU A 150 -1.58 -18.16 12.62
CA LEU A 150 -1.99 -16.79 12.29
C LEU A 150 -1.83 -15.85 13.50
N SER A 151 -2.27 -16.28 14.70
CA SER A 151 -2.26 -15.42 15.88
C SER A 151 -0.90 -15.29 16.56
N ARG A 152 -0.12 -16.37 16.64
CA ARG A 152 1.14 -16.39 17.40
C ARG A 152 2.39 -16.11 16.56
N LYS A 153 2.34 -16.38 15.25
CA LYS A 153 3.50 -16.18 14.37
C LYS A 153 3.27 -15.05 13.37
N VAL A 154 2.23 -15.17 12.54
CA VAL A 154 2.01 -14.23 11.42
C VAL A 154 1.66 -12.84 11.91
N LEU A 155 0.67 -12.70 12.79
CA LEU A 155 0.23 -11.39 13.27
C LEU A 155 1.32 -10.60 14.02
N PRO A 156 2.09 -11.20 14.96
CA PRO A 156 3.18 -10.48 15.62
C PRO A 156 4.30 -10.10 14.65
N LEU A 157 4.64 -10.98 13.70
CA LEU A 157 5.65 -10.69 12.69
C LEU A 157 5.21 -9.53 11.80
N LEU A 158 3.99 -9.58 11.27
CA LEU A 158 3.40 -8.53 10.45
C LEU A 158 3.44 -7.18 11.18
N LYS A 159 2.99 -7.13 12.44
CA LYS A 159 3.03 -5.89 13.25
C LYS A 159 4.45 -5.35 13.40
N LYS A 160 5.42 -6.22 13.73
CA LYS A 160 6.82 -5.85 13.92
C LYS A 160 7.43 -5.29 12.62
N GLU A 161 7.22 -5.99 11.52
CA GLU A 161 7.73 -5.60 10.20
C GLU A 161 7.10 -4.29 9.71
N LYS A 162 5.78 -4.12 9.88
CA LYS A 162 5.08 -2.89 9.48
C LYS A 162 5.56 -1.67 10.26
N LEU A 163 5.73 -1.79 11.57
CA LEU A 163 6.26 -0.69 12.40
C LEU A 163 7.69 -0.32 12.01
N ALA A 164 8.55 -1.31 11.81
CA ALA A 164 9.93 -1.08 11.40
C ALA A 164 10.01 -0.44 10.00
N LEU A 165 9.19 -0.91 9.06
CA LEU A 165 9.14 -0.38 7.70
C LEU A 165 8.59 1.05 7.67
N TYR A 166 7.52 1.32 8.41
CA TYR A 166 6.93 2.66 8.51
C TYR A 166 7.97 3.70 8.97
N SER A 167 8.71 3.38 10.03
CA SER A 167 9.77 4.26 10.53
C SER A 167 10.84 4.52 9.47
N ARG A 168 11.25 3.48 8.73
CA ARG A 168 12.24 3.60 7.64
C ARG A 168 11.73 4.46 6.48
N VAL A 169 10.49 4.26 6.06
CA VAL A 169 9.88 5.02 4.96
C VAL A 169 9.75 6.49 5.32
N LEU A 170 9.31 6.82 6.55
CA LEU A 170 9.27 8.20 7.02
C LEU A 170 10.65 8.85 7.09
N GLN A 171 11.67 8.13 7.57
CA GLN A 171 13.03 8.63 7.58
C GLN A 171 13.52 8.93 6.16
N GLN A 172 13.28 8.03 5.21
CA GLN A 172 13.64 8.24 3.81
C GLN A 172 12.89 9.44 3.20
N PHE A 173 11.59 9.57 3.49
CA PHE A 173 10.79 10.71 3.07
C PHE A 173 11.39 12.03 3.56
N HIS A 174 11.71 12.13 4.86
CA HIS A 174 12.33 13.32 5.43
C HIS A 174 13.70 13.63 4.82
N VAL A 175 14.53 12.60 4.60
CA VAL A 175 15.85 12.78 3.97
C VAL A 175 15.72 13.36 2.56
N VAL A 176 14.76 12.86 1.77
CA VAL A 176 14.49 13.38 0.43
C VAL A 176 14.01 14.83 0.49
N GLU A 177 13.08 15.16 1.38
CA GLU A 177 12.57 16.53 1.52
C GLU A 177 13.64 17.52 2.00
N ILE A 178 14.47 17.13 2.97
CA ILE A 178 15.60 17.95 3.43
C ILE A 178 16.57 18.19 2.27
N ASN A 179 16.89 17.15 1.50
CA ASN A 179 17.78 17.27 0.36
C ASN A 179 17.19 18.16 -0.74
N ASN A 180 15.89 18.03 -1.03
CA ASN A 180 15.16 18.89 -1.96
C ASN A 180 15.21 20.36 -1.50
N ALA A 181 14.92 20.63 -0.23
CA ALA A 181 14.97 21.96 0.35
C ALA A 181 16.38 22.55 0.30
N HIS A 182 17.41 21.75 0.59
CA HIS A 182 18.81 22.19 0.51
C HIS A 182 19.22 22.55 -0.92
N GLN A 183 18.82 21.76 -1.92
CA GLN A 183 19.09 22.06 -3.33
C GLN A 183 18.40 23.36 -3.76
N GLN A 184 17.14 23.55 -3.39
CA GLN A 184 16.42 24.80 -3.67
C GLN A 184 17.07 26.00 -2.99
N ALA A 185 17.39 25.90 -1.70
CA ALA A 185 18.05 26.98 -0.96
C ALA A 185 19.41 27.35 -1.57
N THR A 186 20.18 26.35 -2.03
CA THR A 186 21.47 26.55 -2.70
C THR A 186 21.29 27.27 -4.03
N PHE A 187 20.30 26.87 -4.82
CA PHE A 187 19.93 27.56 -6.06
C PHE A 187 19.56 29.02 -5.80
N TRP A 188 18.60 29.28 -4.90
CA TRP A 188 18.16 30.64 -4.58
C TRP A 188 19.27 31.50 -3.98
N SER A 189 20.14 30.93 -3.14
CA SER A 189 21.31 31.64 -2.61
C SER A 189 22.29 32.04 -3.72
N SER A 190 22.44 31.21 -4.75
CA SER A 190 23.29 31.51 -5.91
C SER A 190 22.66 32.61 -6.76
N LEU A 191 21.34 32.54 -7.01
CA LEU A 191 20.60 33.59 -7.71
C LEU A 191 20.73 34.96 -7.02
N MET A 192 20.61 35.01 -5.69
CA MET A 192 20.72 36.27 -4.93
C MET A 192 22.15 36.84 -4.90
N LYS A 193 23.15 36.08 -5.33
CA LYS A 193 24.53 36.56 -5.49
C LYS A 193 24.81 37.14 -6.87
N GLU A 194 23.90 36.97 -7.83
CA GLU A 194 24.07 37.52 -9.17
C GLU A 194 24.09 39.06 -9.12
N PRO A 195 25.08 39.72 -9.75
CA PRO A 195 25.25 41.17 -9.68
C PRO A 195 24.00 41.94 -10.11
N ILE A 196 23.31 41.48 -11.15
CA ILE A 196 22.09 42.11 -11.67
C ILE A 196 20.99 42.12 -10.59
N VAL A 197 20.81 41.00 -9.88
CA VAL A 197 19.83 40.87 -8.79
C VAL A 197 20.23 41.72 -7.58
N GLN A 198 21.52 41.72 -7.22
CA GLN A 198 22.02 42.54 -6.12
C GLN A 198 21.85 44.04 -6.38
N ASN A 199 22.16 44.48 -7.60
CA ASN A 199 22.06 45.89 -7.97
C ASN A 199 20.60 46.34 -7.97
N ALA A 200 19.68 45.54 -8.51
CA ALA A 200 18.25 45.81 -8.45
C ALA A 200 17.72 45.97 -7.02
N SER A 201 18.17 45.11 -6.09
CA SER A 201 17.77 45.18 -4.67
C SER A 201 18.30 46.41 -3.91
N ARG A 202 19.35 47.08 -4.43
CA ARG A 202 19.95 48.27 -3.81
C ARG A 202 19.37 49.57 -4.34
N SER A 203 18.81 49.58 -5.54
CA SER A 203 18.24 50.77 -6.20
C SER A 203 16.89 51.24 -5.65
N GLU A 204 16.31 50.53 -4.67
CA GLU A 204 15.04 50.90 -4.00
C GLU A 204 15.22 51.47 -2.57
N ILE A 205 16.44 51.80 -2.15
CA ILE A 205 16.75 52.57 -0.92
C ILE A 205 17.39 53.89 -1.30
#